data_AF-A0A662CH17-F1
#
_entry.id   AF-A0A662CH17-F1
#
_cell.length_a   1.000
_cell.length_b   1.000
_cell.length_c   1.000
_cell.angle_alpha   90.00
_cell.angle_beta   90.00
_cell.angle_gamma   90.00
#
_symmetry.space_group_name_H-M   'P 1'
#
loop_
_entity.id
_entity.type
_entity.pdbx_description
1 polymer ?
#
loop_
_entity_poly.entity_id
_entity_poly.type
_entity_poly.pdbx_seq_one_letter_code
_entity_poly.pdbx_strand_id
1 'polypeptide(L)'
;MSYWVGYGKYPTLYCFIREVKVVAQKKNTGLTWYTMDLHLHTPASADYLQPEIGYLDILQQAAKKGLDIIAFTDHNTVAGYRRMQEEIDQLKLLQQLNRLLPEEETRLSEYQKLLKRMLVLPGFEFTATFGFHILAIFPKDKPLRDIEHLLLALNIPSDQIDEGSVTVGASVDVLTAYKAIHEAGGMAIAAHANSNNGVAMRRFPFGGQTKIAYTQDPYLIAMEVTDLEKKGRHATASFFNGNKPEYPRRMHCIQGSDAHLLKKISAFQNKLGVGERTTDVRIPERSYAALKELFESDNFSRIRPHQLSSQPAYDFIRDAREEGANFMQDFHEKITVRGGNLYDIIADICAFANSNGGTLYLGLSAQPGKTFEGIPRPNQSIEKLQSEISKRISPELACKFEVQETEGKKVIQVMIPKGDDQPYAVDDNKIYLRTETETGMAVRDEIVDMVLQGKKKQLGGNAVLHALPKPIFSSKDVQDTLTEDEVETEGQAPPRTGVEIVSVDKRGGENYHTVRALRNGSMAKNVTL
;
A
#
# COMPACT_ATOMS: atom_id res chain seq x y z
N MET A 1 77.86 -41.24 1.01
CA MET A 1 78.31 -40.02 0.32
C MET A 1 77.42 -39.88 -0.91
N SER A 2 76.58 -38.88 -1.11
CA SER A 2 76.71 -37.47 -0.73
C SER A 2 75.33 -36.83 -0.59
N TYR A 3 75.21 -35.95 0.41
CA TYR A 3 74.14 -34.98 0.59
C TYR A 3 74.10 -34.00 -0.60
N TRP A 4 72.92 -33.43 -0.90
CA TRP A 4 72.74 -31.97 -0.98
C TRP A 4 71.26 -31.59 -0.88
N VAL A 5 71.02 -30.59 -0.04
CA VAL A 5 69.75 -30.01 0.39
C VAL A 5 69.38 -28.84 -0.52
N GLY A 6 68.10 -28.62 -0.81
CA GLY A 6 67.63 -27.50 -1.64
C GLY A 6 66.15 -27.15 -1.43
N TYR A 7 65.88 -26.44 -0.34
CA TYR A 7 64.81 -25.47 -0.05
C TYR A 7 63.56 -25.37 -0.96
N GLY A 8 62.40 -25.62 -0.34
CA GLY A 8 61.34 -24.61 -0.19
C GLY A 8 60.41 -24.33 -1.39
N LYS A 9 59.28 -25.03 -1.44
CA LYS A 9 58.03 -24.51 -2.04
C LYS A 9 56.83 -24.94 -1.19
N TYR A 10 56.21 -23.95 -0.54
CA TYR A 10 54.87 -24.07 0.04
C TYR A 10 53.87 -24.39 -1.09
N PRO A 11 53.01 -25.42 -0.98
CA PRO A 11 51.90 -25.57 -1.89
C PRO A 11 50.79 -24.59 -1.50
N THR A 12 50.48 -23.69 -2.42
CA THR A 12 49.35 -22.79 -2.42
C THR A 12 48.06 -23.57 -2.17
N LEU A 13 47.38 -23.31 -1.05
CA LEU A 13 46.06 -23.85 -0.75
C LEU A 13 45.06 -23.24 -1.74
N TYR A 14 44.73 -23.96 -2.82
CA TYR A 14 43.61 -23.59 -3.68
C TYR A 14 42.30 -23.86 -2.93
N CYS A 15 41.69 -22.80 -2.42
CA CYS A 15 40.34 -22.82 -1.87
C CYS A 15 39.35 -23.04 -3.02
N PHE A 16 38.88 -24.27 -3.18
CA PHE A 16 37.75 -24.58 -4.05
C PHE A 16 36.47 -24.07 -3.38
N ILE A 17 36.12 -22.80 -3.63
CA ILE A 17 34.76 -22.32 -3.40
C ILE A 17 33.89 -22.96 -4.47
N ARG A 18 33.19 -24.04 -4.12
CA ARG A 18 32.08 -24.54 -4.93
C ARG A 18 31.00 -23.46 -4.91
N GLU A 19 30.88 -22.71 -6.01
CA GLU A 19 29.68 -21.94 -6.30
C GLU A 19 28.48 -22.90 -6.25
N VAL A 20 27.67 -22.76 -5.20
CA VAL A 20 26.33 -23.34 -5.18
C VAL A 20 25.54 -22.54 -6.20
N LYS A 21 25.48 -23.02 -7.45
CA LYS A 21 24.47 -22.60 -8.41
C LYS A 21 23.12 -22.90 -7.79
N VAL A 22 22.51 -21.89 -7.19
CA VAL A 22 21.08 -21.88 -6.87
C VAL A 22 20.38 -22.07 -8.22
N VAL A 23 19.95 -23.30 -8.47
CA VAL A 23 19.10 -23.62 -9.62
C VAL A 23 17.79 -22.89 -9.35
N ALA A 24 17.65 -21.70 -9.92
CA ALA A 24 16.38 -21.00 -10.00
C ALA A 24 15.42 -21.93 -10.73
N GLN A 25 14.59 -22.63 -9.97
CA GLN A 25 13.44 -23.33 -10.53
C GLN A 25 12.64 -22.28 -11.27
N LYS A 26 12.50 -22.46 -12.60
CA LYS A 26 11.53 -21.73 -13.40
C LYS A 26 10.14 -21.98 -12.80
N LYS A 27 9.74 -21.11 -11.87
CA LYS A 27 8.35 -21.05 -11.38
C LYS A 27 7.50 -20.64 -12.57
N ASN A 28 6.46 -21.43 -12.80
CA ASN A 28 5.44 -21.18 -13.80
C ASN A 28 4.95 -19.73 -13.65
N THR A 29 5.16 -18.89 -14.65
CA THR A 29 4.88 -17.43 -14.62
C THR A 29 3.38 -17.14 -14.77
N GLY A 30 2.54 -17.93 -14.10
CA GLY A 30 1.08 -17.79 -14.09
C GLY A 30 0.62 -17.10 -12.81
N LEU A 31 0.22 -15.83 -12.92
CA LEU A 31 -0.46 -15.10 -11.84
C LEU A 31 -1.78 -15.78 -11.51
N THR A 32 -1.95 -16.23 -10.26
CA THR A 32 -3.14 -16.94 -9.78
C THR A 32 -3.89 -16.08 -8.76
N TRP A 33 -5.22 -16.17 -8.76
CA TRP A 33 -6.06 -15.52 -7.74
C TRP A 33 -6.10 -16.36 -6.47
N TYR A 34 -5.87 -15.72 -5.34
CA TYR A 34 -5.93 -16.30 -4.00
C TYR A 34 -6.81 -15.44 -3.10
N THR A 35 -7.57 -16.09 -2.22
CA THR A 35 -8.42 -15.39 -1.25
C THR A 35 -7.65 -15.21 0.05
N MET A 36 -7.60 -14.00 0.58
CA MET A 36 -6.91 -13.69 1.83
C MET A 36 -7.80 -13.00 2.87
N ASP A 37 -7.47 -13.25 4.14
CA ASP A 37 -8.00 -12.55 5.30
C ASP A 37 -6.86 -12.23 6.27
N LEU A 38 -6.42 -10.97 6.27
CA LEU A 38 -5.22 -10.54 6.99
C LEU A 38 -5.51 -9.97 8.38
N HIS A 39 -6.76 -10.01 8.84
CA HIS A 39 -7.17 -9.45 10.12
C HIS A 39 -8.07 -10.44 10.85
N LEU A 40 -7.47 -11.29 11.69
CA LEU A 40 -8.15 -12.30 12.48
C LEU A 40 -7.64 -12.29 13.92
N HIS A 41 -8.56 -12.26 14.87
CA HIS A 41 -8.23 -12.49 16.26
C HIS A 41 -8.39 -13.97 16.60
N THR A 42 -7.68 -14.38 17.63
CA THR A 42 -7.71 -15.71 18.22
C THR A 42 -8.10 -15.60 19.70
N PRO A 43 -8.31 -16.73 20.41
CA PRO A 43 -8.53 -16.74 21.86
C PRO A 43 -7.43 -16.08 22.70
N ALA A 44 -6.28 -15.72 22.12
CA ALA A 44 -5.26 -14.94 22.80
C ALA A 44 -5.59 -13.45 22.90
N SER A 45 -6.54 -12.95 22.09
CA SER A 45 -7.08 -11.60 22.21
C SER A 45 -8.11 -11.54 23.35
N ALA A 46 -8.03 -10.52 24.21
CA ALA A 46 -8.90 -10.40 25.39
C ALA A 46 -10.40 -10.27 25.05
N ASP A 47 -10.71 -9.79 23.85
CA ASP A 47 -12.06 -9.54 23.36
C ASP A 47 -12.60 -10.64 22.42
N TYR A 48 -11.87 -11.76 22.30
CA TYR A 48 -12.36 -12.93 21.59
C TYR A 48 -13.51 -13.57 22.38
N LEU A 49 -14.68 -13.69 21.74
CA LEU A 49 -15.92 -14.02 22.44
C LEU A 49 -16.08 -15.52 22.76
N GLN A 50 -15.22 -16.38 22.21
CA GLN A 50 -15.28 -17.84 22.35
C GLN A 50 -13.92 -18.43 22.73
N PRO A 51 -13.45 -18.24 23.98
CA PRO A 51 -12.12 -18.64 24.40
C PRO A 51 -11.89 -20.17 24.36
N GLU A 52 -12.96 -20.96 24.32
CA GLU A 52 -12.93 -22.43 24.23
C GLU A 52 -12.55 -22.98 22.85
N ILE A 53 -12.55 -22.15 21.81
CA ILE A 53 -12.27 -22.56 20.44
C ILE A 53 -10.77 -22.81 20.23
N GLY A 54 -10.40 -23.93 19.61
CA GLY A 54 -9.01 -24.24 19.31
C GLY A 54 -8.51 -23.50 18.06
N TYR A 55 -7.19 -23.35 17.93
CA TYR A 55 -6.59 -22.79 16.71
C TYR A 55 -6.89 -23.66 15.48
N LEU A 56 -6.96 -24.98 15.65
CA LEU A 56 -7.36 -25.91 14.60
C LEU A 56 -8.75 -25.60 14.04
N ASP A 57 -9.72 -25.24 14.89
CA ASP A 57 -11.08 -24.92 14.46
C ASP A 57 -11.11 -23.66 13.58
N ILE A 58 -10.31 -22.65 13.95
CA ILE A 58 -10.14 -21.41 13.16
C ILE A 58 -9.56 -21.76 11.77
N LEU A 59 -8.53 -22.60 11.71
CA LEU A 59 -7.93 -23.05 10.45
C LEU A 59 -8.92 -23.89 9.61
N GLN A 60 -9.69 -24.78 10.23
CA GLN A 60 -10.71 -25.57 9.53
C GLN A 60 -11.81 -24.67 8.95
N GLN A 61 -12.25 -23.66 9.71
CA GLN A 61 -13.24 -22.70 9.26
C GLN A 61 -12.70 -21.83 8.12
N ALA A 62 -11.44 -21.38 8.20
CA ALA A 62 -10.74 -20.68 7.12
C ALA A 62 -10.68 -21.55 5.84
N ALA A 63 -10.31 -22.83 5.97
CA ALA A 63 -10.29 -23.77 4.85
C ALA A 63 -11.68 -23.99 4.24
N LYS A 64 -12.73 -24.04 5.07
CA LYS A 64 -14.12 -24.18 4.64
C LYS A 64 -14.62 -22.96 3.87
N LYS A 65 -14.19 -21.76 4.27
CA LYS A 65 -14.44 -20.50 3.58
C LYS A 65 -13.59 -20.32 2.31
N GLY A 66 -12.64 -21.21 2.06
CA GLY A 66 -11.79 -21.16 0.88
C GLY A 66 -10.66 -20.14 0.97
N LEU A 67 -10.20 -19.82 2.19
CA LEU A 67 -9.07 -18.90 2.38
C LEU A 67 -7.76 -19.62 2.04
N ASP A 68 -6.92 -18.94 1.26
CA ASP A 68 -5.57 -19.37 0.90
C ASP A 68 -4.50 -18.72 1.77
N ILE A 69 -4.74 -17.51 2.25
CA ILE A 69 -3.81 -16.75 3.08
C ILE A 69 -4.56 -16.16 4.27
N ILE A 70 -4.05 -16.38 5.47
CA ILE A 70 -4.58 -15.80 6.69
C ILE A 70 -3.45 -15.20 7.53
N ALA A 71 -3.76 -14.20 8.35
CA ALA A 71 -2.86 -13.72 9.39
C ALA A 71 -3.56 -13.75 10.74
N PHE A 72 -2.86 -14.21 11.78
CA PHE A 72 -3.31 -14.05 13.16
C PHE A 72 -2.76 -12.73 13.67
N THR A 73 -3.64 -11.82 14.05
CA THR A 73 -3.35 -10.43 14.40
C THR A 73 -4.06 -10.08 15.70
N ASP A 74 -3.72 -10.79 16.77
CA ASP A 74 -4.27 -10.52 18.09
C ASP A 74 -3.89 -9.11 18.58
N HIS A 75 -4.70 -8.51 19.45
CA HIS A 75 -4.45 -7.17 19.97
C HIS A 75 -3.16 -7.12 20.78
N ASN A 76 -2.17 -6.32 20.36
CA ASN A 76 -0.93 -6.07 21.09
C ASN A 76 -0.16 -7.35 21.49
N THR A 77 -0.42 -8.48 20.84
CA THR A 77 0.20 -9.78 21.16
C THR A 77 0.39 -10.66 19.93
N VAL A 78 1.34 -11.58 20.02
CA VAL A 78 1.53 -12.68 19.07
C VAL A 78 1.28 -14.05 19.72
N ALA A 79 0.71 -14.06 20.93
CA ALA A 79 0.53 -15.26 21.73
C ALA A 79 -0.35 -16.32 21.05
N GLY A 80 -1.35 -15.93 20.24
CA GLY A 80 -2.18 -16.88 19.50
C GLY A 80 -1.38 -17.71 18.50
N TYR A 81 -0.56 -17.04 17.68
CA TYR A 81 0.34 -17.73 16.75
C TYR A 81 1.40 -18.56 17.50
N ARG A 82 1.95 -18.03 18.60
CA ARG A 82 2.93 -18.75 19.43
C ARG A 82 2.36 -20.06 19.98
N ARG A 83 1.17 -20.01 20.60
CA ARG A 83 0.50 -21.19 21.18
C ARG A 83 0.16 -22.23 20.12
N MET A 84 -0.30 -21.81 18.94
CA MET A 84 -0.51 -22.73 17.81
C MET A 84 0.79 -23.44 17.40
N GLN A 85 1.90 -22.70 17.29
CA GLN A 85 3.18 -23.27 16.90
C GLN A 85 3.73 -24.23 17.97
N GLU A 86 3.61 -23.86 19.25
CA GLU A 86 3.97 -24.71 20.38
C GLU A 86 3.15 -26.01 20.42
N GLU A 87 1.84 -25.95 20.17
CA GLU A 87 0.97 -27.14 20.07
C GLU A 87 1.44 -28.08 18.95
N ILE A 88 1.72 -27.52 17.76
CA ILE A 88 2.24 -28.30 16.62
C ILE A 88 3.59 -28.94 16.96
N ASP A 89 4.49 -28.21 17.62
CA ASP A 89 5.83 -28.70 17.93
C ASP A 89 5.82 -29.73 19.06
N GLN A 90 4.91 -29.61 20.04
CA GLN A 90 4.64 -30.64 21.04
C GLN A 90 4.14 -31.94 20.38
N LEU A 91 3.18 -31.83 19.45
CA LEU A 91 2.66 -32.99 18.71
C LEU A 91 3.76 -33.66 17.86
N LYS A 92 4.63 -32.88 17.19
CA LYS A 92 5.78 -33.43 16.46
C LYS A 92 6.78 -34.11 17.39
N LEU A 93 7.04 -33.55 18.57
CA LEU A 93 7.93 -34.16 19.56
C LEU A 93 7.38 -35.51 20.04
N LEU A 94 6.08 -35.58 20.34
CA LEU A 94 5.41 -36.83 20.72
C LEU A 94 5.47 -37.88 19.60
N GLN A 95 5.34 -37.45 18.34
CA GLN A 95 5.53 -38.30 17.17
C GLN A 95 6.96 -38.86 17.10
N GLN A 96 7.98 -38.00 17.28
CA GLN A 96 9.38 -38.42 17.28
C GLN A 96 9.71 -39.39 18.41
N LEU A 97 9.08 -39.21 19.57
CA LEU A 97 9.24 -40.08 20.73
C LEU A 97 8.42 -41.38 20.64
N ASN A 98 7.65 -41.59 19.56
CA ASN A 98 6.71 -42.71 19.40
C ASN A 98 5.72 -42.86 20.58
N ARG A 99 5.31 -41.73 21.16
CA ARG A 99 4.35 -41.65 22.29
C ARG A 99 3.01 -41.03 21.91
N LEU A 100 2.82 -40.77 20.61
CA LEU A 100 1.66 -40.09 20.07
C LEU A 100 0.40 -40.97 20.20
N LEU A 101 -0.67 -40.39 20.72
CA LEU A 101 -1.98 -41.05 20.77
C LEU A 101 -2.68 -40.97 19.39
N PRO A 102 -3.62 -41.89 19.06
CA PRO A 102 -4.32 -41.87 17.77
C PRO A 102 -5.08 -40.55 17.48
N GLU A 103 -5.64 -39.92 18.53
CA GLU A 103 -6.33 -38.62 18.41
C GLU A 103 -5.35 -37.48 18.08
N GLU A 104 -4.17 -37.49 18.72
CA GLU A 104 -3.09 -36.52 18.49
C GLU A 104 -2.48 -36.67 17.09
N GLU A 105 -2.36 -37.91 16.60
CA GLU A 105 -1.93 -38.20 15.22
C GLU A 105 -2.90 -37.60 14.19
N THR A 106 -4.20 -37.73 14.45
CA THR A 106 -5.23 -37.15 13.58
C THR A 106 -5.12 -35.62 13.57
N ARG A 107 -4.98 -34.99 14.75
CA ARG A 107 -4.79 -33.53 14.87
C ARG A 107 -3.54 -33.04 14.16
N LEU A 108 -2.40 -33.71 14.35
CA LEU A 108 -1.14 -33.33 13.70
C LEU A 108 -1.24 -33.44 12.17
N SER A 109 -1.86 -34.51 11.68
CA SER A 109 -2.10 -34.70 10.25
C SER A 109 -3.00 -33.61 9.66
N GLU A 110 -4.05 -33.21 10.41
CA GLU A 110 -4.90 -32.09 10.01
C GLU A 110 -4.16 -30.76 9.97
N TYR A 111 -3.37 -30.41 10.99
CA TYR A 111 -2.52 -29.22 10.97
C TYR A 111 -1.59 -29.22 9.76
N GLN A 112 -0.89 -30.32 9.49
CA GLN A 112 0.00 -30.44 8.34
C GLN A 112 -0.73 -30.26 7.00
N LYS A 113 -1.93 -30.85 6.88
CA LYS A 113 -2.77 -30.73 5.69
C LYS A 113 -3.24 -29.29 5.48
N LEU A 114 -3.69 -28.62 6.54
CA LEU A 114 -4.16 -27.24 6.49
C LEU A 114 -3.01 -26.28 6.19
N LEU A 115 -1.89 -26.36 6.91
CA LEU A 115 -0.70 -25.51 6.69
C LEU A 115 -0.03 -25.72 5.32
N LYS A 116 -0.22 -26.87 4.68
CA LYS A 116 0.20 -27.08 3.29
C LYS A 116 -0.77 -26.44 2.29
N ARG A 117 -2.05 -26.34 2.64
CA ARG A 117 -3.10 -25.76 1.81
C ARG A 117 -3.17 -24.25 1.93
N MET A 118 -2.95 -23.67 3.12
CA MET A 118 -3.04 -22.23 3.37
C MET A 118 -1.75 -21.67 3.98
N LEU A 119 -1.47 -20.40 3.70
CA LEU A 119 -0.39 -19.65 4.33
C LEU A 119 -0.92 -18.96 5.59
N VAL A 120 -0.35 -19.27 6.75
CA VAL A 120 -0.67 -18.62 8.03
C VAL A 120 0.49 -17.71 8.41
N LEU A 121 0.24 -16.41 8.50
CA LEU A 121 1.23 -15.39 8.81
C LEU A 121 1.14 -14.94 10.27
N PRO A 122 2.28 -14.78 10.97
CA PRO A 122 2.31 -14.14 12.27
C PRO A 122 2.11 -12.63 12.13
N GLY A 123 1.32 -12.05 13.01
CA GLY A 123 1.10 -10.61 13.09
C GLY A 123 0.49 -10.21 14.43
N PHE A 124 0.24 -8.91 14.58
CA PHE A 124 -0.50 -8.34 15.70
C PHE A 124 -1.26 -7.09 15.25
N GLU A 125 -2.34 -6.77 15.94
CA GLU A 125 -3.01 -5.48 15.81
C GLU A 125 -2.56 -4.57 16.95
N PHE A 126 -1.79 -3.54 16.62
CA PHE A 126 -1.26 -2.59 17.58
C PHE A 126 -2.19 -1.41 17.80
N THR A 127 -2.45 -1.08 19.06
CA THR A 127 -3.19 0.11 19.46
C THR A 127 -2.22 1.28 19.72
N ALA A 128 -2.07 2.18 18.75
CA ALA A 128 -1.26 3.39 18.84
C ALA A 128 -1.95 4.52 19.63
N THR A 129 -1.24 5.65 19.79
CA THR A 129 -1.76 6.85 20.46
C THR A 129 -3.12 7.27 19.86
N PHE A 130 -4.02 7.75 20.72
CA PHE A 130 -5.44 8.05 20.42
C PHE A 130 -6.31 6.82 20.08
N GLY A 131 -5.77 5.61 20.28
CA GLY A 131 -6.50 4.37 20.06
C GLY A 131 -6.55 3.94 18.60
N PHE A 132 -5.59 4.36 17.76
CA PHE A 132 -5.55 3.92 16.36
C PHE A 132 -5.04 2.51 16.24
N HIS A 133 -5.71 1.69 15.44
CA HIS A 133 -5.27 0.33 15.22
C HIS A 133 -4.43 0.21 13.95
N ILE A 134 -3.34 -0.55 14.07
CA ILE A 134 -2.37 -0.78 13.00
C ILE A 134 -2.06 -2.28 12.96
N LEU A 135 -2.25 -2.91 11.81
CA LEU A 135 -1.83 -4.30 11.62
C LEU A 135 -0.35 -4.35 11.26
N ALA A 136 0.37 -5.21 11.95
CA ALA A 136 1.74 -5.57 11.64
C ALA A 136 1.79 -7.03 11.23
N ILE A 137 2.17 -7.31 9.98
CA ILE A 137 2.23 -8.68 9.45
C ILE A 137 3.66 -9.03 9.08
N PHE A 138 4.13 -10.20 9.53
CA PHE A 138 5.51 -10.65 9.39
C PHE A 138 5.61 -11.92 8.55
N PRO A 139 6.79 -12.21 7.98
CA PRO A 139 7.03 -13.48 7.32
C PRO A 139 6.99 -14.63 8.34
N LYS A 140 6.49 -15.80 7.92
CA LYS A 140 6.41 -17.02 8.76
C LYS A 140 7.75 -17.44 9.39
N ASP A 141 8.86 -17.09 8.75
CA ASP A 141 10.21 -17.49 9.17
C ASP A 141 10.81 -16.48 10.18
N LYS A 142 10.08 -15.40 10.51
CA LYS A 142 10.52 -14.41 11.50
C LYS A 142 10.47 -15.04 12.91
N PRO A 143 11.55 -14.93 13.70
CA PRO A 143 11.53 -15.38 15.09
C PRO A 143 10.47 -14.63 15.89
N LEU A 144 9.60 -15.35 16.62
CA LEU A 144 8.55 -14.75 17.45
C LEU A 144 9.12 -13.82 18.52
N ARG A 145 10.28 -14.15 19.07
CA ARG A 145 11.00 -13.31 20.05
C ARG A 145 11.35 -11.93 19.52
N ASP A 146 11.66 -11.82 18.23
CA ASP A 146 11.94 -10.52 17.63
C ASP A 146 10.67 -9.69 17.50
N ILE A 147 9.52 -10.34 17.27
CA ILE A 147 8.22 -9.66 17.19
C ILE A 147 7.79 -9.20 18.60
N GLU A 148 8.02 -10.02 19.62
CA GLU A 148 7.83 -9.64 21.04
C GLU A 148 8.75 -8.48 21.44
N HIS A 149 10.01 -8.50 21.00
CA HIS A 149 10.93 -7.39 21.23
C HIS A 149 10.46 -6.10 20.55
N LEU A 150 9.84 -6.18 19.37
CA LEU A 150 9.20 -5.04 18.72
C LEU A 150 8.02 -4.50 19.56
N LEU A 151 7.17 -5.37 20.10
CA LEU A 151 6.06 -4.94 20.97
C LEU A 151 6.59 -4.19 22.22
N LEU A 152 7.69 -4.67 22.82
CA LEU A 152 8.38 -3.97 23.91
C LEU A 152 8.93 -2.61 23.46
N ALA A 153 9.55 -2.53 22.28
CA ALA A 153 10.06 -1.28 21.71
C ALA A 153 8.95 -0.27 21.38
N LEU A 154 7.73 -0.75 21.15
CA LEU A 154 6.52 0.07 20.98
C LEU A 154 5.87 0.47 22.33
N ASN A 155 6.59 0.28 23.45
CA ASN A 155 6.18 0.61 24.81
C ASN A 155 4.93 -0.15 25.30
N ILE A 156 4.72 -1.39 24.82
CA ILE A 156 3.73 -2.27 25.45
C ILE A 156 4.33 -2.83 26.75
N PRO A 157 3.66 -2.69 27.90
CA PRO A 157 4.13 -3.25 29.16
C PRO A 157 4.31 -4.76 29.06
N SER A 158 5.44 -5.28 29.55
CA SER A 158 5.79 -6.70 29.43
C SER A 158 4.75 -7.64 30.05
N ASP A 159 4.05 -7.17 31.08
CA ASP A 159 2.95 -7.86 31.76
C ASP A 159 1.66 -7.96 30.93
N GLN A 160 1.48 -7.08 29.93
CA GLN A 160 0.28 -7.04 29.09
C GLN A 160 0.47 -7.68 27.70
N ILE A 161 1.72 -8.01 27.32
CA ILE A 161 2.03 -8.64 26.03
C ILE A 161 1.32 -9.97 25.87
N ASP A 162 1.10 -10.74 26.94
CA ASP A 162 0.43 -12.04 26.84
C ASP A 162 -1.10 -11.97 27.03
N GLU A 163 -1.63 -10.83 27.45
CA GLU A 163 -3.06 -10.65 27.75
C GLU A 163 -3.90 -10.26 26.54
N GLY A 164 -3.28 -9.74 25.48
CA GLY A 164 -3.99 -9.39 24.26
C GLY A 164 -4.97 -8.22 24.44
N SER A 165 -4.61 -7.22 25.26
CA SER A 165 -5.53 -6.16 25.69
C SER A 165 -5.77 -5.11 24.60
N VAL A 166 -7.03 -4.68 24.45
CA VAL A 166 -7.45 -3.60 23.53
C VAL A 166 -7.04 -2.21 24.04
N THR A 167 -6.85 -2.08 25.36
CA THR A 167 -6.75 -0.78 26.07
C THR A 167 -5.34 -0.40 26.48
N VAL A 168 -4.31 -1.04 25.92
CA VAL A 168 -2.93 -0.68 26.26
C VAL A 168 -2.67 0.74 25.76
N GLY A 169 -2.48 1.67 26.69
CA GLY A 169 -2.21 3.08 26.43
C GLY A 169 -0.82 3.28 25.83
N ALA A 170 -0.58 2.81 24.62
CA ALA A 170 0.74 2.85 24.01
C ALA A 170 1.07 4.28 23.56
N SER A 171 1.99 4.87 24.32
CA SER A 171 2.62 6.20 24.16
C SER A 171 3.26 6.51 22.79
N VAL A 172 3.17 5.61 21.82
CA VAL A 172 3.85 5.71 20.53
C VAL A 172 2.91 6.23 19.45
N ASP A 173 3.40 7.19 18.69
CA ASP A 173 2.67 7.78 17.56
C ASP A 173 2.56 6.80 16.38
N VAL A 174 1.50 6.96 15.58
CA VAL A 174 1.20 6.12 14.41
C VAL A 174 2.37 6.03 13.43
N LEU A 175 3.04 7.15 13.15
CA LEU A 175 4.17 7.19 12.21
C LEU A 175 5.38 6.43 12.74
N THR A 176 5.61 6.49 14.06
CA THR A 176 6.71 5.77 14.70
C THR A 176 6.44 4.27 14.68
N ALA A 177 5.19 3.86 14.87
CA ALA A 177 4.78 2.46 14.75
C ALA A 177 5.01 1.92 13.32
N TYR A 178 4.60 2.65 12.28
CA TYR A 178 4.84 2.23 10.89
C TYR A 178 6.32 2.03 10.59
N LYS A 179 7.15 2.99 11.00
CA LYS A 179 8.60 2.90 10.83
C LYS A 179 9.20 1.70 11.56
N ALA A 180 8.85 1.49 12.83
CA ALA A 180 9.37 0.39 13.63
C ALA A 180 8.97 -0.99 13.05
N ILE A 181 7.72 -1.13 12.58
CA ILE A 181 7.24 -2.35 11.90
C ILE A 181 8.04 -2.61 10.62
N HIS A 182 8.27 -1.56 9.82
CA HIS A 182 9.03 -1.68 8.58
C HIS A 182 10.50 -2.07 8.84
N GLU A 183 11.16 -1.43 9.81
CA GLU A 183 12.54 -1.74 10.19
C GLU A 183 12.69 -3.17 10.74
N ALA A 184 11.66 -3.69 11.41
CA ALA A 184 11.60 -5.07 11.85
C ALA A 184 11.32 -6.09 10.72
N GLY A 185 11.12 -5.61 9.48
CA GLY A 185 10.84 -6.44 8.29
C GLY A 185 9.38 -6.86 8.16
N GLY A 186 8.46 -6.16 8.83
CA GLY A 186 7.01 -6.36 8.74
C GLY A 186 6.35 -5.46 7.69
N MET A 187 5.09 -5.77 7.37
CA MET A 187 4.18 -4.92 6.59
C MET A 187 3.29 -4.17 7.57
N ALA A 188 3.30 -2.84 7.51
CA ALA A 188 2.38 -1.99 8.26
C ALA A 188 1.14 -1.71 7.41
N ILE A 189 -0.03 -2.07 7.93
CA ILE A 189 -1.33 -1.86 7.29
C ILE A 189 -2.23 -1.09 8.27
N ALA A 190 -2.90 -0.05 7.79
CA ALA A 190 -3.86 0.67 8.62
C ALA A 190 -5.12 -0.19 8.81
N ALA A 191 -5.40 -0.63 10.03
CA ALA A 191 -6.57 -1.46 10.34
C ALA A 191 -7.85 -0.64 10.17
N HIS A 192 -8.89 -1.26 9.61
CA HIS A 192 -10.26 -0.73 9.43
C HIS A 192 -10.32 0.80 9.33
N ALA A 193 -9.53 1.39 8.43
CA ALA A 193 -9.10 2.78 8.45
C ALA A 193 -10.27 3.78 8.41
N ASN A 194 -11.43 3.37 7.88
CA ASN A 194 -12.64 4.18 7.77
C ASN A 194 -13.67 3.95 8.90
N SER A 195 -13.38 3.07 9.85
CA SER A 195 -14.22 2.70 11.00
C SER A 195 -13.71 3.36 12.29
N ASN A 196 -14.35 3.05 13.42
CA ASN A 196 -13.88 3.41 14.76
C ASN A 196 -12.44 2.90 14.95
N ASN A 197 -11.57 3.72 15.54
CA ASN A 197 -10.13 3.43 15.73
C ASN A 197 -9.31 3.38 14.43
N GLY A 198 -9.89 3.77 13.29
CA GLY A 198 -9.19 3.88 12.02
C GLY A 198 -8.52 5.24 11.80
N VAL A 199 -7.35 5.25 11.18
CA VAL A 199 -6.59 6.50 10.90
C VAL A 199 -7.24 7.43 9.87
N ALA A 200 -8.23 6.95 9.10
CA ALA A 200 -8.90 7.67 8.04
C ALA A 200 -10.38 8.02 8.34
N MET A 201 -10.79 7.99 9.61
CA MET A 201 -12.14 8.37 10.06
C MET A 201 -12.58 9.75 9.52
N ARG A 202 -13.87 9.86 9.18
CA ARG A 202 -14.44 11.10 8.61
C ARG A 202 -14.88 12.14 9.65
N ARG A 203 -15.10 11.74 10.90
CA ARG A 203 -15.74 12.58 11.93
C ARG A 203 -14.91 12.79 13.20
N PHE A 204 -13.65 12.38 13.18
CA PHE A 204 -12.74 12.64 14.30
C PHE A 204 -12.06 14.01 14.10
N PRO A 205 -11.93 14.86 15.14
CA PRO A 205 -11.42 16.23 15.03
C PRO A 205 -9.89 16.28 14.85
N PHE A 206 -9.37 15.72 13.77
CA PHE A 206 -7.98 15.93 13.37
C PHE A 206 -7.83 17.11 12.42
N GLY A 207 -6.70 17.81 12.52
CA GLY A 207 -6.23 18.66 11.44
C GLY A 207 -6.00 17.82 10.18
N GLY A 208 -6.40 18.34 9.02
CA GLY A 208 -6.26 17.64 7.74
C GLY A 208 -4.83 17.18 7.44
N GLN A 209 -3.82 17.87 7.97
CA GLN A 209 -2.40 17.51 7.84
C GLN A 209 -2.06 16.18 8.52
N THR A 210 -2.56 15.92 9.73
CA THR A 210 -2.30 14.66 10.46
C THR A 210 -2.85 13.46 9.71
N LYS A 211 -4.05 13.60 9.14
CA LYS A 211 -4.69 12.55 8.34
C LYS A 211 -3.91 12.24 7.08
N ILE A 212 -3.39 13.26 6.40
CA ILE A 212 -2.51 13.08 5.23
C ILE A 212 -1.24 12.35 5.67
N ALA A 213 -0.60 12.79 6.76
CA ALA A 213 0.62 12.15 7.26
C ALA A 213 0.41 10.66 7.55
N TYR A 214 -0.66 10.29 8.25
CA TYR A 214 -0.93 8.87 8.58
C TYR A 214 -1.29 8.03 7.37
N THR A 215 -1.98 8.58 6.37
CA THR A 215 -2.48 7.79 5.22
C THR A 215 -1.54 7.79 4.02
N GLN A 216 -0.55 8.66 3.99
CA GLN A 216 0.41 8.81 2.88
C GLN A 216 1.86 8.55 3.30
N ASP A 217 2.07 8.06 4.53
CA ASP A 217 3.39 7.71 5.03
C ASP A 217 4.07 6.63 4.15
N PRO A 218 5.36 6.76 3.80
CA PRO A 218 6.06 5.79 2.97
C PRO A 218 6.10 4.36 3.54
N TYR A 219 6.07 4.19 4.86
CA TYR A 219 6.12 2.88 5.52
C TYR A 219 4.75 2.20 5.60
N LEU A 220 3.67 2.93 5.36
CA LEU A 220 2.33 2.36 5.20
C LEU A 220 2.21 1.70 3.83
N ILE A 221 1.93 0.39 3.79
CA ILE A 221 1.90 -0.38 2.53
C ILE A 221 0.48 -0.56 1.95
N ALA A 222 -0.52 -0.66 2.83
CA ALA A 222 -1.92 -0.84 2.45
C ALA A 222 -2.86 -0.29 3.53
N MET A 223 -4.14 -0.14 3.17
CA MET A 223 -5.19 0.28 4.08
C MET A 223 -6.31 -0.76 4.09
N GLU A 224 -6.65 -1.27 5.25
CA GLU A 224 -7.85 -2.08 5.42
C GLU A 224 -9.07 -1.15 5.50
N VAL A 225 -10.11 -1.41 4.69
CA VAL A 225 -11.32 -0.60 4.63
C VAL A 225 -12.55 -1.47 4.80
N THR A 226 -13.53 -1.01 5.56
CA THR A 226 -14.75 -1.79 5.82
C THR A 226 -15.77 -1.73 4.67
N ASP A 227 -15.55 -0.88 3.67
CA ASP A 227 -16.50 -0.56 2.60
C ASP A 227 -15.99 -0.86 1.17
N LEU A 228 -15.02 -1.75 1.00
CA LEU A 228 -14.42 -2.08 -0.31
C LEU A 228 -15.44 -2.60 -1.33
N GLU A 229 -16.50 -3.27 -0.88
CA GLU A 229 -17.59 -3.75 -1.74
C GLU A 229 -18.51 -2.62 -2.23
N LYS A 230 -18.53 -1.46 -1.55
CA LYS A 230 -19.42 -0.35 -1.89
C LYS A 230 -18.83 0.45 -3.06
N LYS A 231 -19.63 0.64 -4.11
CA LYS A 231 -19.26 1.47 -5.26
C LYS A 231 -19.68 2.93 -5.05
N GLY A 232 -18.84 3.87 -5.51
CA GLY A 232 -19.19 5.29 -5.66
C GLY A 232 -18.21 6.28 -5.03
N ARG A 233 -18.43 7.58 -5.28
CA ARG A 233 -17.55 8.69 -4.87
C ARG A 233 -17.32 8.79 -3.34
N HIS A 234 -18.15 8.12 -2.55
CA HIS A 234 -18.05 8.06 -1.09
C HIS A 234 -17.38 6.78 -0.57
N ALA A 235 -16.91 5.87 -1.43
CA ALA A 235 -16.12 4.73 -1.01
C ALA A 235 -14.72 5.17 -0.58
N THR A 236 -14.16 4.49 0.43
CA THR A 236 -12.81 4.81 0.93
C THR A 236 -11.75 4.57 -0.15
N ALA A 237 -11.87 3.49 -0.91
CA ALA A 237 -10.96 3.17 -2.02
C ALA A 237 -10.92 4.28 -3.10
N SER A 238 -12.08 4.85 -3.45
CA SER A 238 -12.17 5.97 -4.39
C SER A 238 -11.61 7.29 -3.81
N PHE A 239 -11.54 7.43 -2.48
CA PHE A 239 -10.94 8.61 -1.85
C PHE A 239 -9.40 8.56 -1.92
N PHE A 240 -8.82 7.37 -1.71
CA PHE A 240 -7.37 7.12 -1.75
C PHE A 240 -6.91 6.54 -3.09
N ASN A 241 -7.64 6.85 -4.18
CA ASN A 241 -7.21 6.55 -5.54
C ASN A 241 -6.09 7.49 -6.04
N GLY A 242 -5.83 8.54 -5.24
CA GLY A 242 -4.86 9.61 -5.34
C GLY A 242 -5.10 10.70 -6.39
N ASN A 243 -6.31 10.75 -6.96
CA ASN A 243 -6.73 11.85 -7.84
C ASN A 243 -6.80 13.20 -7.11
N LYS A 244 -6.68 13.18 -5.78
CA LYS A 244 -6.72 14.37 -4.94
C LYS A 244 -5.31 14.93 -4.75
N PRO A 245 -5.07 16.22 -5.00
CA PRO A 245 -3.78 16.85 -4.77
C PRO A 245 -3.24 16.66 -3.34
N GLU A 246 -4.14 16.58 -2.34
CA GLU A 246 -3.75 16.35 -0.94
C GLU A 246 -3.35 14.91 -0.63
N TYR A 247 -3.73 13.94 -1.47
CA TYR A 247 -3.46 12.51 -1.29
C TYR A 247 -2.84 11.93 -2.57
N PRO A 248 -1.63 12.37 -2.97
CA PRO A 248 -1.07 12.06 -4.27
C PRO A 248 -0.70 10.58 -4.48
N ARG A 249 -0.47 9.82 -3.41
CA ARG A 249 -0.12 8.39 -3.46
C ARG A 249 -1.38 7.54 -3.41
N ARG A 250 -1.61 6.80 -4.50
CA ARG A 250 -2.67 5.79 -4.57
C ARG A 250 -2.36 4.64 -3.62
N MET A 251 -3.31 4.29 -2.76
CA MET A 251 -3.15 3.26 -1.73
C MET A 251 -3.86 1.98 -2.11
N HIS A 252 -3.24 0.83 -1.84
CA HIS A 252 -3.93 -0.46 -1.91
C HIS A 252 -4.95 -0.57 -0.79
N CYS A 253 -6.21 -0.76 -1.15
CA CYS A 253 -7.30 -0.95 -0.21
C CYS A 253 -7.67 -2.43 -0.13
N ILE A 254 -7.64 -2.99 1.07
CA ILE A 254 -7.96 -4.39 1.35
C ILE A 254 -9.10 -4.50 2.37
N GLN A 255 -9.58 -5.72 2.58
CA GLN A 255 -10.58 -6.09 3.57
C GLN A 255 -10.14 -7.34 4.32
N GLY A 256 -10.20 -7.28 5.65
CA GLY A 256 -10.20 -8.42 6.55
C GLY A 256 -11.52 -8.51 7.31
N SER A 257 -11.74 -9.67 7.93
CA SER A 257 -12.95 -9.94 8.68
C SER A 257 -12.94 -9.34 10.07
N ASP A 258 -11.79 -8.99 10.65
CA ASP A 258 -11.70 -8.50 12.03
C ASP A 258 -12.46 -9.47 12.98
N ALA A 259 -12.20 -10.76 12.78
CA ALA A 259 -13.02 -11.83 13.35
C ALA A 259 -12.75 -12.05 14.83
N HIS A 260 -13.81 -11.97 15.62
CA HIS A 260 -13.80 -12.24 17.07
C HIS A 260 -14.62 -13.48 17.44
N LEU A 261 -15.11 -14.19 16.42
CA LEU A 261 -15.97 -15.35 16.50
C LEU A 261 -15.51 -16.38 15.46
N LEU A 262 -15.78 -17.66 15.72
CA LEU A 262 -15.55 -18.69 14.70
C LEU A 262 -16.52 -18.53 13.52
N LYS A 263 -17.81 -18.29 13.83
CA LYS A 263 -18.87 -18.04 12.85
C LYS A 263 -19.68 -16.84 13.31
N LYS A 264 -20.20 -16.07 12.35
CA LYS A 264 -21.10 -14.96 12.66
C LYS A 264 -22.36 -15.49 13.35
N ILE A 265 -22.68 -14.93 14.52
CA ILE A 265 -23.88 -15.26 15.30
C ILE A 265 -24.80 -14.04 15.29
N SER A 266 -26.09 -14.25 15.07
CA SER A 266 -27.09 -13.18 14.99
C SER A 266 -27.19 -12.31 16.25
N ALA A 267 -26.83 -12.86 17.42
CA ALA A 267 -26.75 -12.14 18.69
C ALA A 267 -25.70 -11.03 18.71
N PHE A 268 -24.62 -11.15 17.93
CA PHE A 268 -23.53 -10.17 17.86
C PHE A 268 -23.46 -9.57 16.44
N GLN A 269 -24.44 -8.74 16.08
CA GLN A 269 -24.57 -8.20 14.72
C GLN A 269 -23.34 -7.43 14.22
N ASN A 270 -22.58 -6.81 15.14
CA ASN A 270 -21.41 -5.98 14.82
C ASN A 270 -20.08 -6.76 14.79
N LYS A 271 -20.05 -8.00 15.29
CA LYS A 271 -18.83 -8.83 15.29
C LYS A 271 -18.92 -9.86 14.16
N LEU A 272 -17.81 -10.02 13.45
CA LEU A 272 -17.72 -10.90 12.30
C LEU A 272 -17.06 -12.23 12.70
N GLY A 273 -17.32 -13.25 11.89
CA GLY A 273 -16.65 -14.54 11.99
C GLY A 273 -15.51 -14.66 10.98
N VAL A 274 -14.69 -15.70 11.15
CA VAL A 274 -13.56 -16.00 10.26
C VAL A 274 -14.02 -16.07 8.80
N GLY A 275 -13.41 -15.24 7.94
CA GLY A 275 -13.68 -15.22 6.50
C GLY A 275 -15.04 -14.63 6.11
N GLU A 276 -15.64 -13.78 6.93
CA GLU A 276 -16.86 -13.03 6.56
C GLU A 276 -16.59 -11.84 5.63
N ARG A 277 -15.39 -11.25 5.70
CA ARG A 277 -14.87 -10.29 4.73
C ARG A 277 -13.48 -10.71 4.32
N THR A 278 -13.23 -10.69 3.02
CA THR A 278 -12.01 -11.24 2.44
C THR A 278 -11.65 -10.44 1.20
N THR A 279 -10.38 -10.54 0.81
CA THR A 279 -9.85 -9.88 -0.37
C THR A 279 -9.27 -10.92 -1.31
N ASP A 280 -9.56 -10.80 -2.60
CA ASP A 280 -8.90 -11.58 -3.64
C ASP A 280 -7.64 -10.85 -4.10
N VAL A 281 -6.52 -11.56 -4.12
CA VAL A 281 -5.24 -11.04 -4.62
C VAL A 281 -4.69 -11.93 -5.72
N ARG A 282 -4.09 -11.31 -6.74
CA ARG A 282 -3.48 -12.00 -7.86
C ARG A 282 -1.96 -11.98 -7.76
N ILE A 283 -1.38 -13.08 -7.30
CA ILE A 283 0.07 -13.21 -7.04
C ILE A 283 0.64 -14.49 -7.67
N PRO A 284 1.95 -14.54 -7.96
CA PRO A 284 2.57 -15.72 -8.57
C PRO A 284 2.62 -16.93 -7.62
N GLU A 285 2.70 -16.68 -6.32
CA GLU A 285 2.73 -17.73 -5.30
C GLU A 285 2.17 -17.23 -3.97
N ARG A 286 1.66 -18.16 -3.16
CA ARG A 286 1.19 -17.90 -1.78
C ARG A 286 2.37 -17.73 -0.85
N SER A 287 2.98 -16.54 -0.86
CA SER A 287 4.09 -16.19 0.03
C SER A 287 3.97 -14.76 0.54
N TYR A 288 4.58 -14.51 1.70
CA TYR A 288 4.71 -13.16 2.25
C TYR A 288 5.41 -12.20 1.29
N ALA A 289 6.50 -12.65 0.65
CA ALA A 289 7.27 -11.83 -0.28
C ALA A 289 6.43 -11.40 -1.49
N ALA A 290 5.63 -12.30 -2.06
CA ALA A 290 4.76 -11.99 -3.19
C ALA A 290 3.63 -11.02 -2.81
N LEU A 291 3.09 -11.12 -1.59
CA LEU A 291 2.12 -10.14 -1.07
C LEU A 291 2.75 -8.76 -0.87
N LYS A 292 3.93 -8.73 -0.25
CA LYS A 292 4.68 -7.50 -0.03
C LYS A 292 5.00 -6.81 -1.36
N GLU A 293 5.51 -7.54 -2.34
CA GLU A 293 5.78 -7.02 -3.68
C GLU A 293 4.52 -6.48 -4.35
N LEU A 294 3.37 -7.17 -4.19
CA LEU A 294 2.09 -6.68 -4.72
C LEU A 294 1.72 -5.33 -4.11
N PHE A 295 1.74 -5.21 -2.78
CA PHE A 295 1.37 -3.96 -2.11
C PHE A 295 2.40 -2.84 -2.28
N GLU A 296 3.67 -3.15 -2.53
CA GLU A 296 4.69 -2.15 -2.93
C GLU A 296 4.56 -1.73 -4.40
N SER A 297 3.89 -2.51 -5.23
CA SER A 297 3.74 -2.21 -6.65
C SER A 297 2.60 -1.23 -6.94
N ASP A 298 2.71 -0.46 -8.02
CA ASP A 298 1.61 0.39 -8.52
C ASP A 298 0.52 -0.40 -9.28
N ASN A 299 0.47 -1.73 -9.13
CA ASN A 299 -0.51 -2.57 -9.82
C ASN A 299 -1.75 -2.83 -8.96
N PHE A 300 -2.71 -1.92 -9.07
CA PHE A 300 -3.98 -1.98 -8.34
C PHE A 300 -5.01 -2.95 -8.95
N SER A 301 -4.82 -3.47 -10.17
CA SER A 301 -5.78 -4.41 -10.80
C SER A 301 -5.64 -5.86 -10.30
N ARG A 302 -4.63 -6.11 -9.47
CA ARG A 302 -4.39 -7.42 -8.85
C ARG A 302 -5.05 -7.58 -7.48
N ILE A 303 -5.84 -6.61 -7.03
CA ILE A 303 -6.59 -6.66 -5.77
C ILE A 303 -8.06 -6.38 -6.08
N ARG A 304 -8.96 -7.18 -5.53
CA ARG A 304 -10.41 -6.91 -5.56
C ARG A 304 -11.09 -7.39 -4.29
N PRO A 305 -12.25 -6.81 -3.93
CA PRO A 305 -13.14 -7.43 -2.95
C PRO A 305 -13.51 -8.85 -3.41
N HIS A 306 -13.53 -9.80 -2.46
CA HIS A 306 -13.83 -11.19 -2.77
C HIS A 306 -15.26 -11.33 -3.33
N GLN A 307 -15.37 -12.01 -4.48
CA GLN A 307 -16.66 -12.32 -5.08
C GLN A 307 -17.05 -13.75 -4.72
N LEU A 308 -18.18 -13.92 -4.03
CA LEU A 308 -18.84 -15.22 -3.96
C LEU A 308 -19.14 -15.68 -5.39
N SER A 309 -18.77 -16.92 -5.72
CA SER A 309 -18.72 -17.52 -7.08
C SER A 309 -19.94 -17.34 -8.01
N SER A 310 -21.04 -16.76 -7.55
CA SER A 310 -22.22 -16.41 -8.34
C SER A 310 -22.22 -15.00 -8.93
N GLN A 311 -21.21 -14.16 -8.63
CA GLN A 311 -21.10 -12.81 -9.20
C GLN A 311 -20.31 -12.82 -10.52
N PRO A 312 -20.67 -11.97 -11.50
CA PRO A 312 -19.90 -11.82 -12.72
C PRO A 312 -18.47 -11.36 -12.38
N ALA A 313 -17.48 -11.88 -13.11
CA ALA A 313 -16.07 -11.53 -12.93
C ALA A 313 -15.90 -10.01 -12.83
N TYR A 314 -15.28 -9.55 -11.74
CA TYR A 314 -15.02 -8.13 -11.50
C TYR A 314 -14.27 -7.51 -12.68
N ASP A 315 -14.91 -6.56 -13.38
CA ASP A 315 -14.36 -5.88 -14.55
C ASP A 315 -13.81 -4.51 -14.14
N PHE A 316 -12.52 -4.48 -13.83
CA PHE A 316 -11.80 -3.26 -13.47
C PHE A 316 -11.81 -2.20 -14.58
N ILE A 317 -11.86 -2.62 -15.85
CA ILE A 317 -11.85 -1.70 -16.98
C ILE A 317 -13.20 -1.01 -17.09
N ARG A 318 -14.30 -1.74 -16.84
CA ARG A 318 -15.62 -1.14 -16.78
C ARG A 318 -15.72 -0.09 -15.68
N ASP A 319 -15.23 -0.40 -14.48
CA ASP A 319 -15.21 0.56 -13.37
C ASP A 319 -14.34 1.78 -13.70
N ALA A 320 -13.16 1.57 -14.31
CA ALA A 320 -12.30 2.66 -14.77
C ALA A 320 -13.00 3.54 -15.84
N ARG A 321 -13.77 2.93 -16.77
CA ARG A 321 -14.57 3.67 -17.76
C ARG A 321 -15.71 4.45 -17.13
N GLU A 322 -16.35 3.92 -16.09
CA GLU A 322 -17.38 4.64 -15.33
C GLU A 322 -16.78 5.85 -14.60
N GLU A 323 -15.54 5.75 -14.10
CA GLU A 323 -14.81 6.87 -13.51
C GLU A 323 -14.32 7.89 -14.56
N GLY A 324 -14.06 7.45 -15.80
CA GLY A 324 -13.60 8.31 -16.89
C GLY A 324 -12.14 8.75 -16.77
N ALA A 325 -11.68 9.58 -17.71
CA ALA A 325 -10.32 10.13 -17.68
C ALA A 325 -10.14 11.04 -16.44
N ASN A 326 -9.01 10.93 -15.77
CA ASN A 326 -8.68 11.72 -14.58
C ASN A 326 -7.16 11.90 -14.45
N PHE A 327 -6.71 12.42 -13.31
CA PHE A 327 -5.29 12.74 -13.06
C PHE A 327 -4.36 11.52 -13.14
N MET A 328 -4.89 10.31 -12.93
CA MET A 328 -4.11 9.06 -12.90
C MET A 328 -4.53 8.03 -13.94
N GLN A 329 -5.53 8.29 -14.76
CA GLN A 329 -5.88 7.38 -15.84
C GLN A 329 -6.36 8.08 -17.10
N ASP A 330 -6.04 7.46 -18.23
CA ASP A 330 -6.51 7.90 -19.54
C ASP A 330 -6.81 6.72 -20.47
N PHE A 331 -7.51 7.00 -21.57
CA PHE A 331 -8.03 6.00 -22.50
C PHE A 331 -7.73 6.38 -23.94
N HIS A 332 -7.10 5.47 -24.69
CA HIS A 332 -6.83 5.63 -26.11
C HIS A 332 -7.52 4.53 -26.92
N GLU A 333 -8.30 4.93 -27.93
CA GLU A 333 -9.05 3.98 -28.76
C GLU A 333 -8.12 3.21 -29.73
N LYS A 334 -7.03 3.83 -30.20
CA LYS A 334 -6.17 3.28 -31.26
C LYS A 334 -4.69 3.53 -30.99
N ILE A 335 -3.86 2.53 -31.31
CA ILE A 335 -2.39 2.64 -31.27
C ILE A 335 -1.88 2.73 -32.71
N THR A 336 -2.12 3.86 -33.37
CA THR A 336 -1.70 4.08 -34.77
C THR A 336 -0.68 5.21 -34.86
N VAL A 337 0.39 4.97 -35.63
CA VAL A 337 1.40 6.01 -35.97
C VAL A 337 0.75 7.11 -36.82
N ARG A 338 -0.18 6.74 -37.70
CA ARG A 338 -0.97 7.70 -38.49
C ARG A 338 -2.00 8.38 -37.58
N GLY A 339 -2.00 9.71 -37.59
CA GLY A 339 -2.97 10.53 -36.87
C GLY A 339 -2.50 11.12 -35.54
N GLY A 340 -1.23 10.95 -35.14
CA GLY A 340 -0.72 11.54 -33.89
C GLY A 340 -0.98 10.69 -32.64
N ASN A 341 -1.95 9.77 -32.65
CA ASN A 341 -2.32 8.94 -31.50
C ASN A 341 -1.15 8.26 -30.77
N LEU A 342 -0.15 7.75 -31.49
CA LEU A 342 1.03 7.16 -30.85
C LEU A 342 1.86 8.19 -30.08
N TYR A 343 1.97 9.40 -30.61
CA TYR A 343 2.66 10.50 -29.95
C TYR A 343 1.89 10.96 -28.72
N ASP A 344 0.57 11.04 -28.79
CA ASP A 344 -0.30 11.42 -27.65
C ASP A 344 -0.17 10.39 -26.51
N ILE A 345 -0.13 9.10 -26.83
CA ILE A 345 0.15 8.03 -25.87
C ILE A 345 1.51 8.24 -25.17
N ILE A 346 2.55 8.62 -25.93
CA ILE A 346 3.90 8.83 -25.37
C ILE A 346 3.95 10.11 -24.53
N ALA A 347 3.26 11.17 -24.96
CA ALA A 347 3.12 12.40 -24.20
C ALA A 347 2.42 12.14 -22.86
N ASP A 348 1.32 11.37 -22.86
CA ASP A 348 0.63 10.97 -21.64
C ASP A 348 1.54 10.15 -20.72
N ILE A 349 2.29 9.18 -21.26
CA ILE A 349 3.24 8.38 -20.46
C ILE A 349 4.29 9.29 -19.80
N CYS A 350 4.84 10.24 -20.56
CA CYS A 350 5.80 11.22 -20.03
C CYS A 350 5.15 12.09 -18.94
N ALA A 351 3.93 12.56 -19.17
CA ALA A 351 3.18 13.36 -18.21
C ALA A 351 2.88 12.60 -16.92
N PHE A 352 2.48 11.33 -17.00
CA PHE A 352 2.25 10.48 -15.83
C PHE A 352 3.55 10.24 -15.04
N ALA A 353 4.68 9.99 -15.72
CA ALA A 353 5.98 9.83 -15.06
C ALA A 353 6.44 11.12 -14.34
N ASN A 354 6.16 12.28 -14.93
CA ASN A 354 6.43 13.59 -14.32
C ASN A 354 5.42 13.98 -13.21
N SER A 355 4.27 13.31 -13.15
CA SER A 355 3.26 13.50 -12.12
C SER A 355 3.35 12.43 -11.01
N ASN A 356 2.24 11.78 -10.62
CA ASN A 356 2.21 10.75 -9.57
C ASN A 356 2.15 9.31 -10.12
N GLY A 357 2.58 9.11 -11.37
CA GLY A 357 2.32 7.87 -12.10
C GLY A 357 0.87 7.81 -12.59
N GLY A 358 0.48 6.67 -13.16
CA GLY A 358 -0.85 6.47 -13.69
C GLY A 358 -1.07 5.16 -14.43
N THR A 359 -2.28 4.95 -14.92
CA THR A 359 -2.69 3.79 -15.71
C THR A 359 -3.30 4.24 -17.03
N LEU A 360 -2.71 3.81 -18.15
CA LEU A 360 -3.22 4.08 -19.49
C LEU A 360 -3.93 2.83 -20.03
N TYR A 361 -5.16 3.00 -20.50
CA TYR A 361 -5.95 1.93 -21.10
C TYR A 361 -5.99 2.10 -22.63
N LEU A 362 -5.46 1.12 -23.36
CA LEU A 362 -5.39 1.16 -24.82
C LEU A 362 -6.37 0.17 -25.45
N GLY A 363 -7.09 0.62 -26.48
CA GLY A 363 -8.09 -0.16 -27.21
C GLY A 363 -9.54 0.12 -26.81
N LEU A 364 -9.79 1.17 -26.02
CA LEU A 364 -11.12 1.57 -25.59
C LEU A 364 -11.24 3.09 -25.41
N SER A 365 -12.48 3.55 -25.32
CA SER A 365 -12.85 4.94 -25.08
C SER A 365 -13.17 5.17 -23.61
N ALA A 366 -12.90 6.38 -23.12
CA ALA A 366 -13.30 6.84 -21.78
C ALA A 366 -14.84 6.92 -21.63
N GLN A 367 -15.61 6.95 -22.72
CA GLN A 367 -17.06 7.10 -22.66
C GLN A 367 -17.77 5.80 -22.20
N PRO A 368 -18.57 5.85 -21.12
CA PRO A 368 -19.40 4.72 -20.70
C PRO A 368 -20.38 4.31 -21.81
N GLY A 369 -20.48 3.00 -22.09
CA GLY A 369 -21.45 2.45 -23.05
C GLY A 369 -21.09 2.55 -24.54
N LYS A 370 -20.02 3.26 -24.91
CA LYS A 370 -19.51 3.28 -26.30
C LYS A 370 -18.92 1.90 -26.66
N THR A 371 -19.26 1.37 -27.84
CA THR A 371 -18.64 0.15 -28.36
C THR A 371 -17.19 0.43 -28.77
N PHE A 372 -16.30 -0.51 -28.45
CA PHE A 372 -14.88 -0.45 -28.83
C PHE A 372 -14.47 -1.73 -29.55
N GLU A 373 -13.43 -1.70 -30.38
CA GLU A 373 -12.99 -2.86 -31.16
C GLU A 373 -11.97 -3.73 -30.40
N GLY A 374 -11.33 -3.17 -29.36
CA GLY A 374 -10.21 -3.81 -28.67
C GLY A 374 -8.95 -3.85 -29.55
N ILE A 375 -7.90 -4.49 -29.05
CA ILE A 375 -6.62 -4.59 -29.76
C ILE A 375 -6.45 -6.00 -30.33
N PRO A 376 -6.37 -6.16 -31.66
CA PRO A 376 -6.35 -7.49 -32.29
C PRO A 376 -5.06 -8.28 -32.03
N ARG A 377 -3.92 -7.60 -31.80
CA ARG A 377 -2.61 -8.23 -31.53
C ARG A 377 -1.90 -7.54 -30.36
N PRO A 378 -2.31 -7.79 -29.11
CA PRO A 378 -1.83 -7.02 -27.97
C PRO A 378 -0.31 -7.16 -27.76
N ASN A 379 0.25 -8.37 -27.85
CA ASN A 379 1.68 -8.59 -27.63
C ASN A 379 2.57 -7.84 -28.64
N GLN A 380 2.21 -7.85 -29.93
CA GLN A 380 2.94 -7.09 -30.95
C GLN A 380 2.84 -5.57 -30.74
N SER A 381 1.70 -5.09 -30.24
CA SER A 381 1.54 -3.67 -29.90
C SER A 381 2.35 -3.29 -28.67
N ILE A 382 2.46 -4.18 -27.66
CA ILE A 382 3.29 -3.97 -26.46
C ILE A 382 4.76 -3.82 -26.84
N GLU A 383 5.31 -4.74 -27.65
CA GLU A 383 6.73 -4.67 -28.08
C GLU A 383 7.03 -3.37 -28.84
N LYS A 384 6.12 -2.94 -29.71
CA LYS A 384 6.25 -1.67 -30.43
C LYS A 384 6.22 -0.47 -29.48
N LEU A 385 5.29 -0.44 -28.54
CA LEU A 385 5.19 0.64 -27.54
C LEU A 385 6.44 0.71 -26.67
N GLN A 386 6.93 -0.43 -26.18
CA GLN A 386 8.18 -0.49 -25.40
C GLN A 386 9.38 0.04 -26.20
N SER A 387 9.48 -0.30 -27.48
CA SER A 387 10.56 0.21 -28.34
C SER A 387 10.46 1.72 -28.58
N GLU A 388 9.26 2.28 -28.70
CA GLU A 388 9.09 3.72 -28.90
C GLU A 388 9.30 4.52 -27.60
N ILE A 389 8.83 4.00 -26.46
CA ILE A 389 9.05 4.63 -25.14
C ILE A 389 10.55 4.71 -24.85
N SER A 390 11.29 3.62 -25.00
CA SER A 390 12.75 3.60 -24.75
C SER A 390 13.55 4.50 -25.70
N LYS A 391 13.07 4.75 -26.91
CA LYS A 391 13.74 5.65 -27.87
C LYS A 391 13.46 7.12 -27.64
N ARG A 392 12.25 7.45 -27.17
CA ARG A 392 11.74 8.82 -27.15
C ARG A 392 11.69 9.43 -25.77
N ILE A 393 11.53 8.64 -24.71
CA ILE A 393 11.47 9.13 -23.34
C ILE A 393 12.85 8.98 -22.71
N SER A 394 13.38 10.09 -22.19
CA SER A 394 14.65 10.18 -21.48
C SER A 394 14.43 10.95 -20.17
N PRO A 395 14.85 10.44 -19.00
CA PRO A 395 15.54 9.17 -18.73
C PRO A 395 14.71 7.90 -19.03
N GLU A 396 15.35 6.72 -19.04
CA GLU A 396 14.67 5.44 -19.29
C GLU A 396 13.54 5.18 -18.28
N LEU A 397 12.36 4.82 -18.77
CA LEU A 397 11.16 4.59 -17.96
C LEU A 397 10.69 3.13 -18.06
N ALA A 398 10.64 2.44 -16.92
CA ALA A 398 10.23 1.04 -16.84
C ALA A 398 8.70 0.90 -16.67
N CYS A 399 7.95 0.99 -17.76
CA CYS A 399 6.50 0.76 -17.76
C CYS A 399 6.14 -0.74 -17.72
N LYS A 400 5.11 -1.12 -16.94
CA LYS A 400 4.56 -2.49 -16.91
C LYS A 400 3.34 -2.59 -17.82
N PHE A 401 3.28 -3.64 -18.64
CA PHE A 401 2.19 -3.87 -19.59
C PHE A 401 1.44 -5.15 -19.24
N GLU A 402 0.11 -5.08 -19.14
CA GLU A 402 -0.76 -6.23 -18.92
C GLU A 402 -1.87 -6.28 -19.97
N VAL A 403 -2.16 -7.48 -20.46
CA VAL A 403 -3.30 -7.73 -21.36
C VAL A 403 -4.48 -8.15 -20.49
N GLN A 404 -5.55 -7.37 -20.54
CA GLN A 404 -6.79 -7.61 -19.81
C GLN A 404 -7.92 -7.85 -20.83
N GLU A 405 -8.96 -8.57 -20.42
CA GLU A 405 -10.12 -8.87 -21.25
C GLU A 405 -11.37 -8.27 -20.61
N THR A 406 -12.10 -7.44 -21.36
CA THR A 406 -13.36 -6.81 -20.94
C THR A 406 -14.36 -6.92 -22.09
N GLU A 407 -15.62 -7.25 -21.79
CA GLU A 407 -16.68 -7.48 -22.79
C GLU A 407 -16.27 -8.44 -23.94
N GLY A 408 -15.41 -9.44 -23.65
CA GLY A 408 -14.88 -10.39 -24.64
C GLY A 408 -13.84 -9.82 -25.60
N LYS A 409 -13.28 -8.64 -25.31
CA LYS A 409 -12.30 -7.92 -26.13
C LYS A 409 -11.01 -7.69 -25.34
N LYS A 410 -9.88 -7.82 -26.04
CA LYS A 410 -8.54 -7.63 -25.44
C LYS A 410 -8.17 -6.15 -25.41
N VAL A 411 -7.72 -5.71 -24.24
CA VAL A 411 -7.29 -4.35 -23.93
C VAL A 411 -5.89 -4.41 -23.35
N ILE A 412 -5.07 -3.39 -23.62
CA ILE A 412 -3.75 -3.26 -22.98
C ILE A 412 -3.86 -2.24 -21.85
N GLN A 413 -3.49 -2.65 -20.65
CA GLN A 413 -3.29 -1.77 -19.50
C GLN A 413 -1.80 -1.47 -19.39
N VAL A 414 -1.42 -0.19 -19.43
CA VAL A 414 -0.05 0.28 -19.21
C VAL A 414 0.01 0.95 -17.85
N MET A 415 0.82 0.42 -16.95
CA MET A 415 1.08 1.02 -15.64
C MET A 415 2.38 1.80 -15.70
N ILE A 416 2.28 3.08 -15.40
CA ILE A 416 3.34 4.05 -15.49
C ILE A 416 3.69 4.45 -14.07
N PRO A 417 4.89 4.09 -13.57
CA PRO A 417 5.30 4.47 -12.23
C PRO A 417 5.54 5.98 -12.16
N LYS A 418 5.53 6.52 -10.95
CA LYS A 418 6.07 7.86 -10.70
C LYS A 418 7.56 7.87 -11.03
N GLY A 419 8.01 8.82 -11.83
CA GLY A 419 9.40 8.97 -12.22
C GLY A 419 10.30 9.30 -11.03
N ASP A 420 11.41 8.58 -10.90
CA ASP A 420 12.42 8.84 -9.86
C ASP A 420 13.40 9.95 -10.27
N ASP A 421 13.70 10.04 -11.57
CA ASP A 421 14.65 10.99 -12.15
C ASP A 421 13.94 12.08 -12.96
N GLN A 422 13.02 12.80 -12.30
CA GLN A 422 12.32 13.93 -12.92
C GLN A 422 13.30 15.09 -13.22
N PRO A 423 13.14 15.79 -14.37
CA PRO A 423 12.07 15.65 -15.35
C PRO A 423 12.37 14.62 -16.46
N TYR A 424 11.35 13.86 -16.85
CA TYR A 424 11.33 13.04 -18.05
C TYR A 424 10.93 13.91 -19.25
N ALA A 425 11.59 13.71 -20.38
CA ALA A 425 11.36 14.45 -21.61
C ALA A 425 11.12 13.50 -22.78
N VAL A 426 10.21 13.89 -23.67
CA VAL A 426 10.01 13.28 -24.99
C VAL A 426 10.93 13.97 -26.00
N ASP A 427 11.63 13.19 -26.82
CA ASP A 427 12.60 13.65 -27.82
C ASP A 427 13.64 14.64 -27.21
N ASP A 428 14.07 14.37 -25.97
CA ASP A 428 15.06 15.12 -25.17
C ASP A 428 14.71 16.57 -24.76
N ASN A 429 13.63 17.16 -25.29
CA ASN A 429 13.32 18.58 -25.04
C ASN A 429 11.86 18.90 -24.69
N LYS A 430 10.92 17.95 -24.86
CA LYS A 430 9.50 18.20 -24.55
C LYS A 430 9.13 17.53 -23.24
N ILE A 431 8.97 18.36 -22.22
CA ILE A 431 8.51 17.91 -20.90
C ILE A 431 7.00 18.11 -20.86
N TYR A 432 6.29 17.04 -20.53
CA TYR A 432 4.84 17.06 -20.38
C TYR A 432 4.46 16.94 -18.90
N LEU A 433 3.40 17.64 -18.50
CA LEU A 433 2.80 17.54 -17.18
C LEU A 433 1.29 17.32 -17.36
N ARG A 434 0.73 16.47 -16.50
CA ARG A 434 -0.71 16.21 -16.49
C ARG A 434 -1.38 17.15 -15.51
N THR A 435 -2.39 17.87 -15.98
CA THR A 435 -3.23 18.78 -15.18
C THR A 435 -4.68 18.32 -15.31
N GLU A 436 -5.24 17.79 -14.23
CA GLU A 436 -6.57 17.17 -14.20
C GLU A 436 -6.76 16.05 -15.24
N THR A 437 -7.27 16.37 -16.42
CA THR A 437 -7.50 15.41 -17.51
C THR A 437 -6.67 15.70 -18.76
N GLU A 438 -5.92 16.80 -18.77
CA GLU A 438 -5.19 17.26 -19.93
C GLU A 438 -3.68 17.09 -19.77
N THR A 439 -3.05 16.64 -20.84
CA THR A 439 -1.59 16.57 -20.95
C THR A 439 -1.07 17.80 -21.68
N GLY A 440 -0.40 18.67 -20.94
CA GLY A 440 0.16 19.93 -21.43
C GLY A 440 1.69 19.92 -21.44
N MET A 441 2.30 20.79 -22.24
CA MET A 441 3.74 21.05 -22.13
C MET A 441 4.01 21.82 -20.83
N ALA A 442 5.00 21.38 -20.07
CA ALA A 442 5.37 22.01 -18.82
C ALA A 442 5.95 23.41 -19.06
N VAL A 443 5.52 24.36 -18.24
CA VAL A 443 6.04 25.74 -18.26
C VAL A 443 7.37 25.79 -17.51
N ARG A 444 8.19 26.82 -17.78
CA ARG A 444 9.52 27.02 -17.16
C ARG A 444 9.52 26.80 -15.65
N ASP A 445 8.56 27.39 -14.93
CA ASP A 445 8.53 27.32 -13.46
C ASP A 445 8.21 25.90 -12.97
N GLU A 446 7.32 25.18 -13.65
CA GLU A 446 7.01 23.76 -13.37
C GLU A 446 8.22 22.86 -13.61
N ILE A 447 8.98 23.13 -14.69
CA ILE A 447 10.23 22.42 -14.98
C ILE A 447 11.27 22.65 -13.87
N VAL A 448 11.41 23.90 -13.42
CA VAL A 448 12.33 24.24 -12.32
C VAL A 448 11.91 23.55 -11.03
N ASP A 449 10.63 23.53 -10.70
CA ASP A 449 10.10 22.86 -9.51
C ASP A 449 10.35 21.34 -9.57
N MET A 450 10.13 20.69 -10.72
CA MET A 450 10.45 19.27 -10.92
C MET A 450 11.93 18.97 -10.69
N VAL A 451 12.83 19.79 -11.25
CA VAL A 451 14.28 19.64 -11.06
C VAL A 451 14.69 19.82 -9.59
N LEU A 452 14.09 20.78 -8.88
CA LEU A 452 14.37 21.01 -7.46
C LEU A 452 13.87 19.85 -6.58
N GLN A 453 12.71 19.27 -6.91
CA GLN A 453 12.16 18.09 -6.24
C GLN A 453 13.03 16.85 -6.47
N GLY A 454 13.45 16.60 -7.71
CA GLY A 454 14.38 15.51 -8.05
C GLY A 454 15.70 15.62 -7.30
N LYS A 455 16.27 16.83 -7.21
CA LYS A 455 17.51 17.08 -6.43
C LYS A 455 17.34 16.84 -4.94
N LYS A 456 16.22 17.23 -4.32
CA LYS A 456 15.96 16.94 -2.90
C LYS A 456 15.91 15.44 -2.61
N LYS A 457 15.36 14.65 -3.54
CA LYS A 457 15.30 13.18 -3.43
C LYS A 457 16.69 12.53 -3.54
N GLN A 458 17.55 13.03 -4.43
CA GLN A 458 18.94 12.55 -4.58
C GLN A 458 19.86 12.99 -3.42
N LEU A 459 19.66 14.19 -2.86
CA LEU A 459 20.43 14.69 -1.70
C LEU A 459 19.94 14.14 -0.35
N GLY A 460 18.70 13.62 -0.27
CA GLY A 460 18.09 13.08 0.94
C GLY A 460 18.61 11.70 1.38
N GLY A 461 19.57 11.11 0.67
CA GLY A 461 20.16 9.82 1.00
C GLY A 461 21.10 9.81 2.21
N ASN A 462 21.46 10.96 2.80
CA ASN A 462 22.23 11.04 4.06
C ASN A 462 22.19 12.45 4.67
N ALA A 463 21.11 12.80 5.39
CA ALA A 463 21.12 13.87 6.39
C ALA A 463 19.87 13.81 7.27
N VAL A 464 19.89 12.97 8.31
CA VAL A 464 18.99 13.14 9.46
C VAL A 464 19.51 14.35 10.25
N LEU A 465 18.98 15.54 9.97
CA LEU A 465 19.09 16.64 10.91
C LEU A 465 18.01 16.45 11.98
N HIS A 466 18.46 16.05 13.17
CA HIS A 466 17.69 16.10 14.40
C HIS A 466 17.04 17.48 14.59
N ALA A 467 15.76 17.59 14.27
CA ALA A 467 14.90 18.61 14.86
C ALA A 467 14.18 17.96 16.06
N LEU A 468 14.70 18.22 17.26
CA LEU A 468 14.02 17.90 18.51
C LEU A 468 12.63 18.58 18.50
N PRO A 469 11.54 17.89 18.84
CA PRO A 469 10.24 18.53 19.01
C PRO A 469 10.28 19.45 20.24
N LYS A 470 9.88 20.71 20.04
CA LYS A 470 9.66 21.65 21.14
C LYS A 470 8.45 21.19 21.97
N PRO A 471 8.48 21.34 23.32
CA PRO A 471 7.43 20.86 24.18
C PRO A 471 6.10 21.60 23.90
N ILE A 472 5.04 20.81 23.75
CA ILE A 472 3.65 21.28 23.68
C ILE A 472 3.25 21.63 25.12
N PHE A 473 2.98 22.90 25.38
CA PHE A 473 2.36 23.32 26.64
C PHE A 473 0.95 22.75 26.73
N SER A 474 0.71 21.99 27.79
CA SER A 474 -0.61 21.52 28.20
C SER A 474 -1.45 22.70 28.70
N SER A 475 -2.61 22.93 28.10
CA SER A 475 -3.67 23.73 28.73
C SER A 475 -4.75 22.78 29.25
N LYS A 476 -4.66 22.46 30.55
CA LYS A 476 -5.85 22.29 31.38
C LYS A 476 -6.42 23.69 31.58
N ASP A 477 -7.68 23.90 31.22
CA ASP A 477 -8.73 24.30 32.15
C ASP A 477 -10.02 24.61 31.38
N VAL A 478 -11.09 24.01 31.88
CA VAL A 478 -12.49 24.19 31.49
C VAL A 478 -13.09 25.10 32.55
N GLN A 479 -13.63 26.28 32.18
CA GLN A 479 -14.98 26.76 32.54
C GLN A 479 -15.21 28.26 32.26
N ASP A 480 -16.47 28.51 31.86
CA ASP A 480 -17.32 29.66 32.15
C ASP A 480 -17.48 30.87 31.18
N THR A 481 -18.68 30.84 30.58
CA THR A 481 -19.73 31.88 30.49
C THR A 481 -19.61 33.10 29.57
N LEU A 482 -20.60 33.13 28.66
CA LEU A 482 -21.33 34.24 28.01
C LEU A 482 -21.13 35.66 28.55
N THR A 483 -20.92 36.63 27.65
CA THR A 483 -21.77 37.82 27.43
C THR A 483 -21.43 38.52 26.11
N GLU A 484 -22.46 39.04 25.46
CA GLU A 484 -22.46 39.85 24.23
C GLU A 484 -21.81 41.23 24.44
N ASP A 485 -21.21 41.79 23.39
CA ASP A 485 -21.51 43.14 22.91
C ASP A 485 -20.83 43.41 21.54
N GLU A 486 -21.62 44.01 20.65
CA GLU A 486 -21.32 44.38 19.26
C GLU A 486 -20.41 45.63 19.19
N VAL A 487 -19.49 45.68 18.20
CA VAL A 487 -19.23 46.89 17.40
C VAL A 487 -18.79 46.48 15.98
N GLU A 488 -19.63 46.83 14.99
CA GLU A 488 -19.31 46.79 13.57
C GLU A 488 -18.22 47.82 13.21
N THR A 489 -17.22 47.41 12.42
CA THR A 489 -16.55 48.29 11.46
C THR A 489 -16.35 47.54 10.15
N GLU A 490 -16.98 48.04 9.09
CA GLU A 490 -16.81 47.58 7.72
C GLU A 490 -15.38 47.85 7.24
N GLY A 491 -14.71 46.80 6.78
CA GLY A 491 -13.46 46.85 6.03
C GLY A 491 -13.30 45.52 5.29
N GLN A 492 -13.43 45.56 3.96
CA GLN A 492 -13.42 44.42 3.04
C GLN A 492 -12.38 43.33 3.40
N ALA A 493 -12.86 42.13 3.68
CA ALA A 493 -12.01 40.95 3.88
C ALA A 493 -11.38 40.49 2.55
N PRO A 494 -10.08 40.12 2.53
CA PRO A 494 -9.48 39.51 1.35
C PRO A 494 -10.01 38.07 1.16
N PRO A 495 -10.13 37.56 -0.07
CA PRO A 495 -10.67 36.23 -0.32
C PRO A 495 -9.74 35.13 0.20
N ARG A 496 -10.36 34.06 0.72
CA ARG A 496 -9.73 32.81 1.18
C ARG A 496 -9.10 32.05 0.00
N THR A 497 -7.84 32.36 -0.31
CA THR A 497 -6.96 31.47 -1.10
C THR A 497 -5.56 31.49 -0.48
N GLY A 498 -4.89 30.33 -0.41
CA GLY A 498 -3.67 30.12 0.38
C GLY A 498 -2.39 30.72 -0.18
N VAL A 499 -2.42 31.98 -0.60
CA VAL A 499 -1.36 32.68 -1.33
C VAL A 499 -1.24 34.12 -0.83
N GLU A 500 0.00 34.61 -0.68
CA GLU A 500 0.35 35.95 -0.21
C GLU A 500 1.06 36.73 -1.31
N ILE A 501 0.67 37.98 -1.58
CA ILE A 501 1.34 38.82 -2.58
C ILE A 501 2.62 39.40 -1.96
N VAL A 502 3.78 39.05 -2.53
CA VAL A 502 5.11 39.45 -2.04
C VAL A 502 5.58 40.75 -2.69
N SER A 503 5.25 40.99 -3.95
CA SER A 503 5.58 42.24 -4.64
C SER A 503 4.66 42.50 -5.83
N VAL A 504 4.55 43.77 -6.22
CA VAL A 504 3.78 44.21 -7.40
C VAL A 504 4.68 45.09 -8.27
N ASP A 505 4.90 44.68 -9.51
CA ASP A 505 5.68 45.43 -10.51
C ASP A 505 4.77 45.92 -11.63
N LYS A 506 4.85 47.20 -11.96
CA LYS A 506 4.05 47.80 -13.04
C LYS A 506 4.87 47.90 -14.32
N ARG A 507 4.46 47.19 -15.37
CA ARG A 507 5.11 47.23 -16.69
C ARG A 507 4.05 47.45 -17.77
N GLY A 508 4.26 48.44 -18.63
CA GLY A 508 3.35 48.69 -19.76
C GLY A 508 1.91 49.07 -19.40
N GLY A 509 1.64 49.49 -18.16
CA GLY A 509 0.28 49.84 -17.72
C GLY A 509 -0.45 48.71 -16.98
N GLU A 510 0.07 47.48 -17.03
CA GLU A 510 -0.49 46.31 -16.34
C GLU A 510 0.31 45.99 -15.07
N ASN A 511 -0.39 45.47 -14.05
CA ASN A 511 0.19 45.08 -12.77
C ASN A 511 0.57 43.59 -12.81
N TYR A 512 1.84 43.30 -12.54
CA TYR A 512 2.35 41.95 -12.40
C TYR A 512 2.56 41.63 -10.92
N HIS A 513 1.92 40.58 -10.44
CA HIS A 513 1.98 40.14 -9.06
C HIS A 513 2.99 39.01 -8.88
N THR A 514 3.82 39.10 -7.84
CA THR A 514 4.57 37.96 -7.31
C THR A 514 3.80 37.42 -6.13
N VAL A 515 3.39 36.15 -6.22
CA VAL A 515 2.53 35.47 -5.25
C VAL A 515 3.27 34.29 -4.62
N ARG A 516 3.28 34.23 -3.29
CA ARG A 516 3.89 33.20 -2.47
C ARG A 516 2.82 32.28 -1.91
N ALA A 517 2.87 31.00 -2.27
CA ALA A 517 1.98 30.00 -1.70
C ALA A 517 2.39 29.69 -0.25
N LEU A 518 1.45 29.88 0.68
CA LEU A 518 1.69 29.68 2.12
C LEU A 518 1.83 28.19 2.50
N ARG A 519 1.54 27.26 1.57
CA ARG A 519 1.57 25.80 1.78
C ARG A 519 2.94 25.15 1.61
N ASN A 520 3.78 25.66 0.73
CA ASN A 520 5.09 25.10 0.38
C ASN A 520 6.20 26.16 0.21
N GLY A 521 5.85 27.45 0.33
CA GLY A 521 6.76 28.57 0.14
C GLY A 521 7.12 28.86 -1.32
N SER A 522 6.45 28.22 -2.30
CA SER A 522 6.73 28.47 -3.71
C SER A 522 6.29 29.87 -4.12
N MET A 523 7.04 30.46 -5.05
CA MET A 523 6.82 31.83 -5.52
C MET A 523 6.50 31.80 -7.01
N ALA A 524 5.29 32.16 -7.39
CA ALA A 524 4.89 32.41 -8.76
C ALA A 524 5.10 33.90 -9.08
N LYS A 525 5.85 34.20 -10.15
CA LYS A 525 6.12 35.57 -10.61
C LYS A 525 5.33 35.86 -11.88
N ASN A 526 5.02 37.13 -12.12
CA ASN A 526 4.31 37.61 -13.31
C ASN A 526 2.86 37.10 -13.43
N VAL A 527 2.17 36.95 -12.29
CA VAL A 527 0.74 36.63 -12.29
C VAL A 527 -0.05 37.91 -12.52
N THR A 528 -0.85 37.94 -13.59
CA THR A 528 -1.84 39.00 -13.85
C THR A 528 -3.19 38.59 -13.26
N LEU A 529 -3.88 39.52 -12.61
CA LEU A 529 -5.23 39.30 -12.07
C LEU A 529 -6.30 39.27 -13.16
#